data_AF-A0A9X3IQ84-F1
#
_entry.id   AF-A0A9X3IQ84-F1
#
_cell.length_a   1.000
_cell.length_b   1.000
_cell.length_c   1.000
_cell.angle_alpha   90.00
_cell.angle_beta   90.00
_cell.angle_gamma   90.00
#
_symmetry.space_group_name_H-M   'P 1'
#
loop_
_entity.id
_entity.type
_entity.pdbx_description
1 polymer ?
#
loop_
_entity_poly.entity_id
_entity_poly.type
_entity_poly.pdbx_seq_one_letter_code
_entity_poly.pdbx_strand_id
1 'polypeptide(L)' 'MRRLVFDKRNQLEELRYFKKQLFKEYGILPSDLDDQEYFSFMNMINAKEPDKRAGDPLAIAKQMGLKIPGEGE' A
#
# COMPACT_ATOMS: atom_id res chain seq x y z
N MET A 1 11.65 2.88 -13.26
CA MET A 1 10.43 3.66 -12.92
C MET A 1 9.31 2.82 -12.29
N ARG A 2 8.84 1.71 -12.89
CA ARG A 2 7.71 0.92 -12.33
C ARG A 2 7.96 0.34 -10.92
N ARG A 3 9.16 -0.21 -10.66
CA ARG A 3 9.54 -0.74 -9.33
C ARG A 3 9.52 0.34 -8.24
N LEU A 4 10.08 1.51 -8.53
CA LEU A 4 10.07 2.67 -7.63
C LEU A 4 8.64 3.12 -7.27
N VAL A 5 7.72 3.09 -8.24
CA VAL A 5 6.29 3.42 -8.01
C VAL A 5 5.61 2.36 -7.14
N PHE A 6 5.94 1.08 -7.34
CA PHE A 6 5.44 -0.01 -6.50
C PHE A 6 5.93 0.12 -5.05
N ASP A 7 7.22 0.35 -4.85
CA ASP A 7 7.83 0.51 -3.53
C ASP A 7 7.22 1.71 -2.78
N LYS A 8 7.06 2.86 -3.47
CA LYS A 8 6.38 4.06 -2.93
C LYS A 8 4.94 3.78 -2.54
N ARG A 9 4.20 3.00 -3.34
CA ARG A 9 2.81 2.61 -3.02
C ARG A 9 2.75 1.74 -1.77
N ASN A 10 3.68 0.78 -1.65
CA ASN A 10 3.72 -0.11 -0.50
C ASN A 10 4.06 0.65 0.79
N GLN A 11 5.01 1.59 0.74
CA GLN A 11 5.34 2.48 1.85
C GLN A 11 4.14 3.33 2.31
N LEU A 12 3.36 3.86 1.36
CA LEU A 12 2.14 4.61 1.68
C LEU A 12 1.07 3.73 2.33
N GLU A 13 0.94 2.49 1.89
CA GLU A 13 -0.02 1.53 2.46
C GLU A 13 0.39 1.07 3.86
N GLU A 14 1.69 0.93 4.14
CA GLU A 14 2.22 0.71 5.49
C GLU A 14 1.89 1.84 6.45
N LEU A 15 2.11 3.10 6.03
CA LEU A 15 1.80 4.25 6.87
C LEU A 15 0.31 4.32 7.20
N ARG A 16 -0.56 4.03 6.22
CA ARG A 16 -2.02 3.98 6.42
C ARG A 16 -2.42 2.86 7.38
N TYR A 17 -1.83 1.67 7.22
CA TYR A 17 -2.09 0.54 8.10
C TYR A 17 -1.64 0.82 9.54
N PHE A 18 -0.47 1.45 9.72
CA PHE A 18 0.01 1.87 11.03
C PHE A 18 -0.95 2.85 11.71
N LYS A 19 -1.42 3.88 10.99
CA LYS A 19 -2.45 4.82 11.48
C LYS A 19 -3.74 4.10 11.87
N LYS A 20 -4.17 3.10 11.10
CA LYS A 20 -5.36 2.28 11.41
C LYS A 20 -5.22 1.52 12.73
N GLN A 21 -4.04 0.96 13.00
CA GLN A 21 -3.78 0.24 14.25
C GLN A 21 -3.72 1.20 15.45
N LEU A 22 -3.05 2.34 15.31
CA LEU A 22 -3.06 3.39 16.34
C LEU A 22 -4.47 3.88 16.66
N PHE A 23 -5.31 4.09 15.64
CA PHE A 23 -6.71 4.46 15.85
C PHE A 23 -7.48 3.37 16.60
N LYS A 24 -7.31 2.10 16.22
CA LYS A 24 -7.96 0.97 16.90
C LYS A 24 -7.54 0.84 18.37
N GLU A 25 -6.27 1.05 18.68
CA GLU A 25 -5.72 0.82 20.02
C GLU A 25 -5.94 2.02 20.96
N TYR A 26 -5.81 3.24 20.46
CA TYR A 26 -5.78 4.45 21.30
C TYR A 26 -6.91 5.43 21.01
N GLY A 27 -7.76 5.18 20.00
CA GLY A 27 -8.85 6.09 19.61
C GLY A 27 -8.36 7.43 19.04
N ILE A 28 -7.07 7.56 18.72
CA ILE A 28 -6.48 8.80 18.21
C ILE A 28 -6.85 8.95 16.74
N LEU A 29 -7.79 9.86 16.44
CA LEU A 29 -8.03 10.29 15.07
C LEU A 29 -6.83 11.12 14.58
N PRO A 30 -6.41 10.96 13.30
CA PRO A 30 -5.64 12.00 12.63
C PRO A 30 -6.35 13.34 12.85
N SER A 31 -5.58 14.32 13.32
CA SER A 31 -6.05 15.58 13.91
C SER A 31 -7.05 16.35 13.05
N ASP A 32 -8.27 16.55 13.57
CA ASP A 32 -9.27 17.57 13.22
C ASP A 32 -9.35 17.98 11.72
N LEU A 33 -9.83 17.04 10.90
CA LEU A 33 -10.84 17.19 9.82
C LEU A 33 -10.98 18.56 9.13
N ASP A 34 -9.91 19.03 8.50
CA ASP A 34 -10.04 19.83 7.27
C ASP A 34 -10.24 18.89 6.07
N ASP A 35 -11.01 19.31 5.06
CA ASP A 35 -11.60 18.53 3.96
C ASP A 35 -10.67 17.53 3.20
N GLN A 36 -9.34 17.60 3.37
CA GLN A 36 -8.39 16.64 2.82
C GLN A 36 -8.23 15.35 3.66
N GLU A 37 -8.68 15.35 4.92
CA GLU A 37 -8.56 14.19 5.80
C GLU A 37 -9.61 13.11 5.56
N TYR A 38 -10.79 13.43 5.00
CA TYR A 38 -11.83 12.43 4.70
C TYR A 38 -11.32 11.31 3.79
N PHE A 39 -10.66 11.67 2.68
CA PHE A 39 -10.06 10.68 1.78
C PHE A 39 -8.89 9.94 2.44
N SER A 40 -8.12 10.62 3.29
CA SER A 40 -7.02 10.01 4.04
C SER A 40 -7.52 8.99 5.07
N PHE A 41 -8.62 9.28 5.73
CA PHE A 41 -9.33 8.40 6.66
C PHE A 41 -9.94 7.19 5.94
N MET A 42 -10.60 7.40 4.81
CA MET A 42 -11.12 6.30 3.99
C MET A 42 -9.99 5.41 3.47
N ASN A 43 -8.86 5.99 3.08
CA ASN A 43 -7.65 5.26 2.71
C ASN A 43 -7.04 4.48 3.89
N MET A 44 -7.11 5.02 5.11
CA MET A 44 -6.67 4.34 6.34
C MET A 44 -7.56 3.14 6.65
N ILE A 45 -8.88 3.31 6.68
CA ILE A 45 -9.83 2.22 6.94
C ILE A 45 -9.65 1.08 5.94
N ASN A 46 -9.42 1.41 4.67
CA ASN A 46 -9.29 0.43 3.60
C ASN A 46 -7.86 -0.14 3.43
N ALA A 47 -6.90 0.29 4.25
CA ALA A 47 -5.53 -0.25 4.17
C ALA A 47 -5.49 -1.74 4.47
N LYS A 48 -4.82 -2.51 3.60
CA LYS A 48 -4.73 -3.97 3.68
C LYS A 48 -3.57 -4.41 4.57
N GLU A 49 -3.78 -5.55 5.21
CA GLU A 49 -2.74 -6.28 5.94
C GLU A 49 -1.62 -6.69 4.95
N PRO A 50 -0.34 -6.72 5.37
CA PRO A 50 0.80 -6.95 4.49
C PRO A 50 0.68 -8.22 3.62
N ASP A 51 0.14 -9.28 4.18
CA ASP A 51 -0.11 -10.59 3.55
C ASP A 51 -1.26 -10.56 2.53
N LYS A 52 -2.16 -9.58 2.62
CA LYS A 52 -3.31 -9.40 1.71
C LYS A 52 -3.07 -8.31 0.66
N ARG A 53 -1.89 -7.70 0.64
CA ARG A 53 -1.51 -6.71 -0.38
C ARG A 53 -1.20 -7.41 -1.71
N ALA A 54 -1.51 -6.74 -2.82
CA ALA A 54 -1.13 -7.24 -4.13
C ALA A 54 0.40 -7.23 -4.23
N GLY A 55 1.01 -8.40 -4.46
CA GLY A 55 2.44 -8.48 -4.72
C GLY A 55 2.82 -7.82 -6.05
N ASP A 56 4.11 -7.51 -6.23
CA ASP A 56 4.61 -6.94 -7.48
C ASP A 56 4.28 -7.89 -8.64
N PRO A 57 3.49 -7.47 -9.64
CA PRO A 57 3.10 -8.31 -10.76
C PRO A 57 4.29 -8.94 -11.49
N LEU A 58 5.45 -8.26 -11.56
CA LEU A 58 6.66 -8.82 -12.16
C LEU A 58 7.32 -9.87 -11.27
N ALA A 59 7.35 -9.65 -9.95
CA ALA A 59 7.89 -10.63 -9.01
C ALA A 59 7.01 -11.89 -8.99
N ILE A 60 5.69 -11.73 -9.05
CA ILE A 60 4.72 -12.83 -9.16
C ILE A 60 4.90 -13.54 -10.50
N ALA A 61 5.00 -12.82 -11.62
CA ALA A 61 5.23 -13.42 -12.94
C ALA A 61 6.53 -14.22 -13.01
N LYS A 62 7.61 -13.71 -12.39
CA LYS A 62 8.91 -14.41 -12.29
C LYS A 62 8.83 -15.66 -11.41
N GLN A 63 8.11 -15.61 -10.29
CA GLN A 63 7.84 -16.80 -9.45
C GLN A 63 6.97 -17.84 -10.15
N MET A 64 6.05 -17.41 -11.01
CA MET A 64 5.18 -18.29 -11.82
C MET A 64 5.87 -18.82 -13.10
N GLY A 65 7.14 -18.48 -13.33
CA GLY A 65 7.89 -18.93 -14.52
C GLY A 65 7.40 -18.32 -15.84
N LEU A 66 6.62 -17.24 -15.79
CA LEU A 66 6.16 -16.54 -16.98
C LEU A 66 7.32 -15.76 -17.59
N LYS A 67 7.64 -16.04 -18.85
CA LYS A 67 8.61 -15.25 -19.63
C LYS A 67 8.05 -13.85 -19.82
N ILE A 68 8.68 -12.87 -19.19
CA ILE A 68 8.33 -11.45 -19.34
C ILE A 68 9.00 -10.96 -20.63
N PRO A 69 8.24 -10.54 -21.66
CA PRO A 69 8.84 -10.05 -22.90
C PRO A 69 9.53 -8.70 -22.63
N GLY A 70 10.85 -8.63 -22.82
CA GLY A 70 11.65 -7.40 -22.71
C GLY A 70 13.00 -7.50 -22.00
N GLU A 71 13.36 -8.62 -21.38
CA GLU A 71 14.75 -8.86 -20.91
C GLU A 71 15.52 -9.62 -21.99
N GLY A 72 15.88 -8.92 -23.07
CA GLY A 72 16.59 -9.51 -24.19
C GLY A 72 16.87 -8.51 -25.32
N GLU A 73 17.62 -7.47 -25.00
CA GLU A 73 18.63 -6.85 -25.88
C GLU A 73 19.86 -6.51 -25.04
#